data_AF-A0A9D1LT26-F1
#
_entry.id   AF-A0A9D1LT26-F1
#
_cell.length_a   1.000
_cell.length_b   1.000
_cell.length_c   1.000
_cell.angle_alpha   90.00
_cell.angle_beta   90.00
_cell.angle_gamma   90.00
#
_symmetry.space_group_name_H-M   'P 1'
#
loop_
_entity.id
_entity.type
_entity.pdbx_description
1 polymer ?
#
loop_
_entity_poly.entity_id
_entity_poly.type
_entity_poly.pdbx_seq_one_letter_code
_entity_poly.pdbx_strand_id
1 'polypeptide(L)' 'MLFACRVIEGRTTFEQVPRLLKQQTADVLINDFGVPEIVPVEFGGTLGAETQE' A
#
# COMPACT_ATOMS: atom_id res chain seq x y z
N MET A 1 -4.94 -1.53 -10.60
CA MET A 1 -6.14 -0.84 -10.06
C MET A 1 -6.95 -1.68 -9.06
N LEU A 2 -7.42 -2.90 -9.38
CA LEU A 2 -8.36 -3.63 -8.48
C LEU A 2 -7.84 -4.02 -7.09
N PHE A 3 -6.54 -4.23 -6.90
CA PHE A 3 -6.00 -4.58 -5.58
C PHE A 3 -5.91 -3.37 -4.64
N ALA A 4 -5.57 -2.18 -5.15
CA ALA A 4 -5.51 -0.96 -4.35
C ALA A 4 -6.90 -0.62 -3.74
N CYS A 5 -7.96 -0.64 -4.55
CA CYS A 5 -9.34 -0.47 -4.06
C CYS A 5 -9.70 -1.50 -2.99
N ARG A 6 -9.35 -2.78 -3.18
CA ARG A 6 -9.63 -3.85 -2.21
C ARG A 6 -8.85 -3.69 -0.91
N VAL A 7 -7.63 -3.16 -0.98
CA VAL A 7 -6.82 -2.85 0.20
C VAL A 7 -7.45 -1.69 0.98
N ILE A 8 -7.88 -0.64 0.28
CA ILE A 8 -8.57 0.51 0.89
C ILE A 8 -9.92 0.11 1.50
N GLU A 9 -10.71 -0.71 0.79
CA GLU A 9 -11.98 -1.26 1.32
C GLU A 9 -11.78 -2.26 2.46
N GLY A 10 -10.54 -2.65 2.79
CA GLY A 10 -10.25 -3.64 3.84
C GLY A 10 -10.63 -5.08 3.47
N ARG A 11 -10.92 -5.36 2.20
CA ARG A 11 -11.24 -6.72 1.72
C ARG A 11 -10.02 -7.61 1.56
N THR A 12 -8.83 -7.02 1.39
CA THR A 12 -7.55 -7.74 1.30
C THR A 12 -6.47 -6.88 1.94
N THR A 13 -5.46 -7.46 2.57
CA THR A 13 -4.34 -6.68 3.11
C THR A 13 -3.22 -6.58 2.08
N PHE A 14 -2.39 -5.53 2.21
CA PHE A 14 -1.22 -5.34 1.33
C PHE A 14 -0.27 -6.55 1.37
N GLU A 15 -0.25 -7.31 2.46
CA GLU A 15 0.52 -8.55 2.61
C GLU A 15 0.06 -9.66 1.67
N GLN A 16 -1.26 -9.77 1.43
CA GLN A 16 -1.87 -10.78 0.56
C GLN A 16 -1.68 -10.48 -0.93
N VAL A 17 -1.27 -9.26 -1.28
CA VAL A 17 -0.95 -8.93 -2.66
C VAL A 17 0.30 -9.72 -3.08
N PRO A 18 0.30 -10.42 -4.23
CA PRO A 18 1.47 -11.16 -4.67
C PRO A 18 2.65 -10.20 -4.92
N ARG A 19 3.89 -10.62 -4.59
CA ARG A 19 5.09 -9.77 -4.66
C ARG A 19 5.26 -9.01 -5.97
N LEU A 20 4.94 -9.65 -7.10
CA LEU A 20 5.04 -9.04 -8.44
C LEU A 20 4.09 -7.83 -8.61
N LEU A 21 2.95 -7.83 -7.93
CA LEU A 21 1.94 -6.77 -7.98
C LEU A 21 2.03 -5.80 -6.79
N LYS A 22 2.78 -6.12 -5.72
CA LYS A 22 2.93 -5.22 -4.56
C LYS A 22 3.48 -3.86 -4.96
N GLN A 23 4.51 -3.83 -5.80
CA GLN A 23 5.10 -2.58 -6.28
C GLN A 23 4.09 -1.73 -7.06
N GLN A 24 3.35 -2.33 -8.01
CA GLN A 24 2.31 -1.61 -8.76
C GLN A 24 1.12 -1.21 -7.88
N THR A 25 0.79 -2.01 -6.86
CA THR A 25 -0.31 -1.70 -5.95
C THR A 25 0.08 -0.56 -5.02
N ALA A 26 1.31 -0.54 -4.52
CA ALA A 26 1.88 0.57 -3.78
C ALA A 26 1.89 1.85 -4.60
N ASP A 27 2.38 1.79 -5.83
CA ASP A 27 2.46 2.95 -6.72
C ASP A 27 1.08 3.59 -6.96
N VAL A 28 0.04 2.76 -7.19
CA VAL A 28 -1.34 3.24 -7.32
C VAL A 28 -1.88 3.80 -5.99
N LEU A 29 -1.60 3.14 -4.86
CA LEU A 29 -2.05 3.61 -3.55
C LEU A 29 -1.43 4.97 -3.18
N ILE A 30 -0.17 5.20 -3.57
CA ILE A 30 0.56 6.43 -3.28
C ILE A 30 0.21 7.54 -4.29
N ASN A 31 0.29 7.27 -5.59
CA ASN A 31 0.13 8.29 -6.62
C ASN A 31 -1.35 8.58 -6.97
N ASP A 32 -2.20 7.55 -7.00
CA ASP A 32 -3.59 7.67 -7.46
C ASP A 32 -4.53 7.96 -6.28
N PHE A 33 -4.36 7.22 -5.18
CA PHE A 33 -5.20 7.37 -3.98
C PHE A 33 -4.62 8.30 -2.90
N GLY A 34 -3.32 8.61 -2.96
CA GLY A 34 -2.68 9.50 -1.98
C GLY A 34 -2.62 8.96 -0.56
N VAL A 35 -2.68 7.63 -0.36
CA VAL A 35 -2.69 6.98 0.97
C VAL A 35 -1.44 6.11 1.17
N PRO A 36 -0.24 6.72 1.30
CA PRO A 36 0.98 5.97 1.57
C PRO A 36 0.96 5.28 2.93
N GLU A 37 0.11 5.72 3.87
CA GLU A 37 0.03 5.22 5.24
C GLU A 37 -0.39 3.75 5.38
N ILE A 38 -0.98 3.17 4.34
CA ILE A 38 -1.36 1.75 4.29
C ILE A 38 -0.38 0.90 3.47
N VAL A 39 0.69 1.51 2.94
CA VAL A 39 1.72 0.86 2.13
C VAL A 39 3.02 0.79 2.92
N PRO A 40 3.69 -0.38 3.03
CA PRO A 40 4.95 -0.50 3.75
C PRO A 40 6.04 0.42 3.17
N VAL A 41 6.92 0.91 4.06
CA VAL A 41 8.09 1.72 3.67
C VAL A 41 8.98 1.06 2.61
N GLU A 42 9.06 -0.28 2.61
CA GLU A 42 9.81 -1.06 1.60
C GLU A 42 9.28 -0.87 0.16
N PHE A 43 8.02 -0.45 0.00
CA PHE A 43 7.39 -0.21 -1.30
C PHE A 43 7.20 1.28 -1.60
N GLY A 44 7.79 2.17 -0.80
CA GLY A 44 7.70 3.63 -0.96
C GLY A 44 6.54 4.28 -0.20
N GLY A 45 5.82 3.52 0.64
CA GLY A 45 4.78 4.07 1.51
C GLY A 45 5.31 4.55 2.86
N THR A 46 4.40 4.78 3.80
CA THR A 46 4.69 5.25 5.16
C THR A 46 4.16 4.31 6.25
N LEU A 47 3.54 3.17 5.89
CA LEU A 47 3.16 2.13 6.86
C LEU A 47 4.44 1.55 7.49
N GLY A 48 4.59 1.72 8.81
CA GLY A 48 5.78 1.32 9.55
C GLY A 48 6.84 2.42 9.67
N ALA A 49 6.61 3.61 9.10
CA ALA A 49 7.27 4.82 9.57
C ALA A 49 6.59 5.23 10.88
N GLU A 50 6.83 4.46 11.94
CA GLU A 50 6.72 4.98 13.29
C GLU A 50 7.65 6.20 13.36
N THR A 51 7.06 7.39 13.29
CA THR A 51 7.60 8.57 13.95
C THR A 51 7.68 8.21 15.44
N GLN A 52 8.79 7.59 15.83
CA GLN A 52 9.31 7.72 17.17
C GLN A 52 9.91 9.12 17.27
N GLU A 53 9.10 10.09 17.72
CA GLU A 53 9.59 11.26 18.48
C GLU A 53 8.47 11.83 19.36
#